data_AF-A0A1V9W1M2-F1
#
_entry.id   AF-A0A1V9W1M2-F1
#
_cell.length_a   1.000
_cell.length_b   1.000
_cell.length_c   1.000
_cell.angle_alpha   90.00
_cell.angle_beta   90.00
_cell.angle_gamma   90.00
#
_symmetry.space_group_name_H-M   'P 1'
#
loop_
_entity.id
_entity.type
_entity.pdbx_description
1 polymer ?
#
loop_
_entity_poly.entity_id
_entity_poly.type
_entity_poly.pdbx_seq_one_letter_code
_entity_poly.pdbx_strand_id
1 'polypeptide(L)'
;MVFSSSIFLFIFLPLVLFFYFIVRAELRNFVLLAFSLIFYAWGEPRFVLLMLFSIVLNYCFGLLVHHYDKRKNMKVTFLIMAVVGNILLLSYFKYISFFTDILNNALHLSIQVEPIPLPIGISFYTFQAMSYVIDIYRKDGDVQKNPLNLALYISIFPQLIAGPIVRYNIVAEQIKTRIHSFEKFTEGLQIFILGLAKKILIANQVGFVADKIFALPPSEISAGTAWIGIIAYTLQIYFDFSGYSDMAIGLGKMFGFDFPKNFNYPYISKSISEFWRRWHITLGSWFRDYIYIPLGGNRVSKLANYRNLFIVWGLTGLWHGASWTFIAWGLYYGFIISIEKAGFEKILNKLWKPLQHAYVLIIVMIGWVFFRADNFAYSFQYLKAMFGIGGQSFVDDNTMLYVHEYIIIFIIAFIAATPILKRVKNILELAPKTYTFGMQVVRPILLLTLFMLSIMYLVNSTYNPFIYFRF
;
A
#
# COMPACT_ATOMS: atom_id res chain seq x y z
N MET A 1 7.92 -13.33 -6.18
CA MET A 1 7.37 -13.12 -7.55
C MET A 1 6.47 -11.88 -7.57
N VAL A 2 6.19 -11.25 -8.71
CA VAL A 2 5.29 -10.07 -8.81
C VAL A 2 4.06 -10.44 -9.66
N PHE A 3 2.87 -9.94 -9.32
CA PHE A 3 1.63 -10.26 -10.03
C PHE A 3 1.62 -9.83 -11.50
N SER A 4 2.32 -8.74 -11.81
CA SER A 4 2.49 -8.21 -13.16
C SER A 4 3.66 -8.87 -13.91
N SER A 5 3.91 -10.16 -13.70
CA SER A 5 4.95 -10.92 -14.41
C SER A 5 4.35 -12.04 -15.24
N SER A 6 4.93 -12.35 -16.40
CA SER A 6 4.45 -13.42 -17.28
C SER A 6 4.47 -14.80 -16.59
N ILE A 7 5.50 -15.04 -15.77
CA ILE A 7 5.61 -16.26 -14.95
C ILE A 7 4.43 -16.35 -13.97
N PHE A 8 4.06 -15.24 -13.32
CA PHE A 8 2.90 -15.25 -12.43
C PHE A 8 1.60 -15.54 -13.20
N LEU A 9 1.36 -14.80 -14.28
CA LEU A 9 0.10 -14.81 -15.00
C LEU A 9 -0.17 -16.14 -15.72
N PHE A 10 0.85 -16.74 -16.33
CA PHE A 10 0.68 -17.88 -17.24
C PHE A 10 1.18 -19.21 -16.69
N ILE A 11 1.95 -19.20 -15.59
CA ILE A 11 2.47 -20.43 -14.98
C ILE A 11 1.95 -20.55 -13.55
N PHE A 12 2.34 -19.63 -12.67
CA PHE A 12 2.04 -19.75 -11.24
C PHE A 12 0.53 -19.71 -10.95
N LEU A 13 -0.19 -18.71 -11.47
CA LEU A 13 -1.61 -18.52 -11.20
C LEU A 13 -2.48 -19.67 -11.74
N PRO A 14 -2.32 -20.14 -12.98
CA PRO A 14 -3.03 -21.32 -13.47
C PRO A 14 -2.76 -22.58 -12.64
N LEU A 15 -1.50 -22.82 -12.25
CA LEU A 15 -1.12 -23.98 -11.44
C LEU A 15 -1.78 -23.94 -10.06
N VAL A 16 -1.69 -22.81 -9.34
CA VAL A 16 -2.32 -22.72 -8.01
C VAL A 16 -3.84 -22.85 -8.09
N LEU A 17 -4.48 -22.27 -9.12
CA LEU A 17 -5.93 -22.43 -9.32
C LEU A 17 -6.30 -23.88 -9.60
N PHE A 18 -5.57 -24.55 -10.49
CA PHE A 18 -5.78 -25.95 -10.83
C PHE A 18 -5.67 -26.84 -9.59
N PHE A 19 -4.55 -26.78 -8.87
CA PHE A 19 -4.35 -27.59 -7.67
C PHE A 19 -5.32 -27.23 -6.54
N TYR A 20 -5.70 -25.95 -6.40
CA TYR A 20 -6.65 -25.53 -5.38
C TYR A 20 -8.06 -26.12 -5.59
N PHE A 21 -8.54 -26.16 -6.83
CA PHE A 21 -9.90 -26.61 -7.13
C PHE A 21 -10.03 -28.13 -7.32
N ILE A 22 -8.94 -28.84 -7.65
CA ILE A 22 -8.96 -30.30 -7.81
C ILE A 22 -8.83 -31.07 -6.49
N VAL A 23 -8.17 -30.50 -5.48
CA VAL A 23 -8.02 -31.16 -4.17
C VAL A 23 -9.30 -31.09 -3.35
N ARG A 24 -9.41 -32.02 -2.38
CA ARG A 24 -10.48 -32.01 -1.39
C ARG A 24 -10.45 -30.70 -0.56
N ALA A 25 -11.62 -30.27 -0.09
CA ALA A 25 -11.80 -28.98 0.58
C ALA A 25 -10.86 -28.79 1.79
N GLU A 26 -10.56 -29.87 2.52
CA GLU A 26 -9.71 -29.89 3.69
C GLU A 26 -8.23 -29.61 3.37
N LEU A 27 -7.79 -29.92 2.14
CA LEU A 27 -6.41 -29.72 1.68
C LEU A 27 -6.20 -28.35 1.02
N ARG A 28 -7.26 -27.59 0.75
CA ARG A 28 -7.18 -26.28 0.07
C ARG A 28 -6.29 -25.27 0.80
N ASN A 29 -6.34 -25.24 2.14
CA ASN A 29 -5.46 -24.37 2.93
C ASN A 29 -4.00 -24.77 2.79
N PHE A 30 -3.71 -26.08 2.77
CA PHE A 30 -2.36 -26.59 2.59
C PHE A 30 -1.81 -26.24 1.21
N VAL A 31 -2.60 -26.45 0.14
CA VAL A 31 -2.21 -26.06 -1.22
C VAL A 31 -1.92 -24.56 -1.30
N LEU A 32 -2.82 -23.71 -0.79
CA LEU A 32 -2.58 -22.26 -0.79
C LEU A 32 -1.33 -21.88 0.01
N LEU A 33 -1.10 -22.50 1.16
CA LEU A 33 0.10 -22.26 1.96
C LEU A 33 1.36 -22.65 1.18
N ALA A 34 1.40 -23.86 0.60
CA ALA A 34 2.54 -24.34 -0.17
C ALA A 34 2.87 -23.41 -1.34
N PHE A 35 1.87 -23.05 -2.15
CA PHE A 35 2.05 -22.10 -3.25
C PHE A 35 2.45 -20.71 -2.76
N SER A 36 1.96 -20.28 -1.60
CA SER A 36 2.33 -18.98 -1.03
C SER A 36 3.80 -18.94 -0.58
N LEU A 37 4.28 -20.03 0.03
CA LEU A 37 5.70 -20.16 0.37
C LEU A 37 6.57 -20.21 -0.88
N ILE A 38 6.16 -20.92 -1.94
CA ILE A 38 6.86 -20.94 -3.24
C ILE A 38 6.89 -19.53 -3.86
N PHE A 39 5.76 -18.81 -3.84
CA PHE A 39 5.66 -17.46 -4.39
C PHE A 39 6.67 -16.50 -3.74
N TYR A 40 6.81 -16.60 -2.42
CA TYR A 40 7.77 -15.82 -1.64
C TYR A 40 9.21 -16.26 -1.92
N ALA A 41 9.47 -17.57 -1.86
CA ALA A 41 10.79 -18.17 -2.10
C ALA A 41 11.34 -17.88 -3.49
N TRP A 42 10.47 -17.65 -4.49
CA TRP A 42 10.87 -17.31 -5.85
C TRP A 42 11.70 -16.02 -5.93
N GLY A 43 11.43 -15.05 -5.04
CA GLY A 43 12.23 -13.83 -4.93
C GLY A 43 13.25 -13.91 -3.79
N GLU A 44 12.83 -14.44 -2.64
CA GLU A 44 13.58 -14.35 -1.39
C GLU A 44 13.74 -15.71 -0.71
N PRO A 45 14.47 -16.68 -1.30
CA PRO A 45 14.50 -18.07 -0.84
C PRO A 45 15.04 -18.21 0.59
N ARG A 46 16.03 -17.41 0.97
CA ARG A 46 16.62 -17.43 2.32
C ARG A 46 15.68 -16.85 3.37
N PHE A 47 14.95 -15.77 3.05
CA PHE A 47 14.08 -15.10 4.00
C PHE A 47 12.75 -15.81 4.25
N VAL A 48 12.44 -16.88 3.50
CA VAL A 48 11.31 -17.77 3.84
C VAL A 48 11.48 -18.30 5.27
N LEU A 49 12.72 -18.65 5.66
CA LEU A 49 13.03 -19.14 7.01
C LEU A 49 12.74 -18.08 8.08
N LEU A 50 13.03 -16.82 7.79
CA LEU A 50 12.72 -15.70 8.68
C LEU A 50 11.21 -15.52 8.86
N MET A 51 10.44 -15.60 7.77
CA MET A 51 8.99 -15.53 7.82
C MET A 51 8.40 -16.70 8.62
N LEU A 52 8.89 -17.93 8.39
CA LEU A 52 8.47 -19.12 9.16
C LEU A 52 8.81 -18.98 10.64
N PHE A 53 10.00 -18.46 10.97
CA PHE A 53 10.37 -18.14 12.34
C PHE A 53 9.41 -17.14 12.97
N SER A 54 9.08 -16.04 12.27
CA SER A 54 8.10 -15.05 12.73
C SER A 54 6.71 -15.68 12.95
N ILE A 55 6.27 -16.57 12.06
CA ILE A 55 5.00 -17.31 12.20
C ILE A 55 5.01 -18.16 13.47
N VAL A 56 6.05 -18.97 13.69
CA VAL A 56 6.16 -19.84 14.87
C VAL A 56 6.22 -19.01 16.16
N LEU A 57 7.02 -17.95 16.18
CA LEU A 57 7.12 -17.03 17.32
C LEU A 57 5.75 -16.48 17.70
N ASN A 58 5.00 -15.97 16.73
CA ASN A 58 3.68 -15.38 16.97
C ASN A 58 2.61 -16.44 17.27
N TYR A 59 2.72 -17.64 16.71
CA TYR A 59 1.87 -18.79 17.08
C TYR A 59 2.00 -19.10 18.58
N CYS A 60 3.24 -19.25 19.06
CA CYS A 60 3.55 -19.51 20.46
C CYS A 60 3.01 -18.39 21.37
N PHE A 61 3.27 -17.12 21.02
CA PHE A 61 2.75 -16.00 21.82
C PHE A 61 1.22 -15.91 21.82
N GLY A 62 0.55 -16.18 20.69
CA GLY A 62 -0.90 -16.24 20.64
C GLY A 62 -1.48 -17.31 21.58
N LEU A 63 -0.86 -18.49 21.62
CA LEU A 63 -1.24 -19.55 22.56
C LEU A 63 -0.98 -19.16 24.02
N LEU A 64 0.17 -18.54 24.32
CA LEU A 64 0.52 -18.11 25.68
C LEU A 64 -0.43 -17.01 26.19
N VAL A 65 -0.73 -16.01 25.36
CA VAL A 65 -1.70 -14.95 25.70
C VAL A 65 -3.08 -15.54 25.97
N HIS A 66 -3.51 -16.53 25.18
CA HIS A 66 -4.78 -17.22 25.41
C HIS A 66 -4.75 -18.09 26.68
N HIS A 67 -3.69 -18.86 26.90
CA HIS A 67 -3.54 -19.75 28.05
C HIS A 67 -3.60 -18.98 29.39
N TYR A 68 -2.97 -17.81 29.44
CA TYR A 68 -2.94 -16.96 30.62
C TYR A 68 -4.09 -15.93 30.68
N ASP A 69 -5.22 -16.14 30.01
CA ASP A 69 -6.33 -15.15 29.96
C ASP A 69 -6.83 -14.73 31.36
N LYS A 70 -6.77 -15.63 32.34
CA LYS A 70 -7.13 -15.35 33.75
C LYS A 70 -6.04 -14.66 34.57
N ARG A 71 -4.77 -14.68 34.11
CA ARG A 71 -3.62 -14.08 34.81
C ARG A 71 -3.17 -12.81 34.08
N LYS A 72 -3.79 -11.68 34.41
CA LYS A 72 -3.59 -10.39 33.73
C LYS A 72 -2.12 -10.02 33.51
N ASN A 73 -1.28 -10.13 34.53
CA ASN A 73 0.14 -9.75 34.44
C ASN A 73 0.89 -10.60 33.42
N MET A 74 0.72 -11.94 33.47
CA MET A 74 1.38 -12.86 32.51
C MET A 74 0.88 -12.64 31.09
N LYS A 75 -0.43 -12.45 30.91
CA LYS A 75 -1.06 -12.15 29.62
C LYS A 75 -0.45 -10.88 28.99
N VAL A 76 -0.30 -9.82 29.77
CA VAL A 76 0.31 -8.56 29.31
C VAL A 76 1.80 -8.74 29.01
N THR A 77 2.54 -9.47 29.84
CA THR A 77 3.97 -9.75 29.58
C THR A 77 4.17 -10.46 28.25
N PHE A 78 3.41 -11.52 27.96
CA PHE A 78 3.53 -12.23 26.67
C PHE A 78 3.11 -11.39 25.47
N LEU A 79 2.09 -10.53 25.63
CA LEU A 79 1.75 -9.55 24.59
C LEU A 79 2.93 -8.60 24.33
N ILE A 80 3.51 -8.02 25.37
CA ILE A 80 4.64 -7.08 25.24
C ILE A 80 5.82 -7.78 24.58
N MET A 81 6.18 -9.00 25.02
CA MET A 81 7.24 -9.80 24.42
C MET A 81 7.00 -10.06 22.93
N ALA A 82 5.76 -10.38 22.54
CA ALA A 82 5.41 -10.58 21.13
C ALA A 82 5.58 -9.29 20.31
N VAL A 83 5.06 -8.17 20.80
CA VAL A 83 5.16 -6.86 20.12
C VAL A 83 6.63 -6.44 20.01
N VAL A 84 7.39 -6.52 21.10
CA VAL A 84 8.82 -6.19 21.12
C VAL A 84 9.60 -7.09 20.18
N GLY A 85 9.36 -8.42 20.19
CA GLY A 85 10.03 -9.35 19.28
C GLY A 85 9.79 -9.03 17.80
N ASN A 86 8.54 -8.72 17.44
CA ASN A 86 8.19 -8.30 16.07
C ASN A 86 8.84 -6.97 15.67
N ILE A 87 8.84 -5.99 16.58
CA ILE A 87 9.47 -4.69 16.34
C ILE A 87 10.99 -4.84 16.22
N LEU A 88 11.63 -5.63 17.08
CA LEU A 88 13.08 -5.89 17.01
C LEU A 88 13.48 -6.55 15.69
N LEU A 89 12.74 -7.57 15.25
CA LEU A 89 12.96 -8.23 13.97
C LEU A 89 12.83 -7.22 12.80
N LEU A 90 11.76 -6.43 12.79
CA LEU A 90 11.60 -5.37 11.78
C LEU A 90 12.73 -4.34 11.85
N SER A 91 13.17 -3.97 13.06
CA SER A 91 14.15 -2.91 13.27
C SER A 91 15.55 -3.33 12.86
N TYR A 92 15.91 -4.59 13.10
CA TYR A 92 17.18 -5.16 12.64
C TYR A 92 17.30 -5.11 11.11
N PHE A 93 16.28 -5.58 10.38
CA PHE A 93 16.35 -5.63 8.92
C PHE A 93 16.12 -4.27 8.25
N LYS A 94 15.29 -3.39 8.85
CA LYS A 94 14.87 -2.14 8.20
C LYS A 94 15.66 -0.91 8.66
N TYR A 95 16.05 -0.84 9.94
CA TYR A 95 16.53 0.40 10.54
C TYR A 95 17.96 0.34 11.06
N ILE A 96 18.64 -0.82 11.04
CA ILE A 96 19.97 -0.95 11.67
C ILE A 96 20.98 0.05 11.09
N SER A 97 21.07 0.16 9.76
CA SER A 97 21.99 1.09 9.08
C SER A 97 21.67 2.54 9.43
N PHE A 98 20.38 2.90 9.43
CA PHE A 98 19.94 4.24 9.81
C PHE A 98 20.29 4.59 11.26
N PHE A 99 20.12 3.66 12.20
CA PHE A 99 20.49 3.88 13.60
C PHE A 99 22.00 3.96 13.80
N THR A 100 22.78 3.14 13.08
CA THR A 100 24.24 3.22 13.15
C THR A 100 24.78 4.51 12.54
N ASP A 101 24.17 5.02 11.47
CA ASP A 101 24.53 6.33 10.91
C ASP A 101 24.26 7.45 11.90
N ILE A 102 23.13 7.41 12.61
CA ILE A 102 22.82 8.37 13.68
C ILE A 102 23.88 8.29 14.78
N LEU A 103 24.23 7.08 15.23
CA LEU A 103 25.18 6.87 16.33
C LEU A 103 26.60 7.30 15.94
N ASN A 104 27.05 6.97 14.74
CA ASN A 104 28.34 7.38 14.19
C ASN A 104 28.44 8.91 14.11
N ASN A 105 27.39 9.58 13.63
CA ASN A 105 27.37 11.04 13.55
C ASN A 105 27.29 11.72 14.94
N ALA A 106 26.53 11.16 15.88
CA ALA A 106 26.32 11.75 17.20
C ALA A 106 27.49 11.54 18.17
N LEU A 107 28.17 10.39 18.09
CA LEU A 107 29.25 10.01 18.99
C LEU A 107 30.63 9.99 18.30
N HIS A 108 30.70 10.42 17.04
CA HIS A 108 31.91 10.35 16.21
C HIS A 108 32.52 8.94 16.16
N LEU A 109 31.67 7.91 16.11
CA LEU A 109 32.08 6.51 15.98
C LEU A 109 32.24 6.12 14.52
N SER A 110 32.90 4.98 14.28
CA SER A 110 33.09 4.38 12.95
C SER A 110 32.59 2.94 12.92
N ILE A 111 31.40 2.71 13.45
CA ILE A 111 30.75 1.40 13.42
C ILE A 111 30.33 1.13 11.98
N GLN A 112 30.94 0.13 11.36
CA GLN A 112 30.56 -0.33 10.02
C GLN A 112 29.53 -1.45 10.16
N VAL A 113 28.37 -1.27 9.53
CA VAL A 113 27.35 -2.31 9.39
C VAL A 113 27.26 -2.67 7.93
N GLU A 114 27.49 -3.94 7.61
CA GLU A 114 27.30 -4.43 6.25
C GLU A 114 25.83 -4.25 5.84
N PRO A 115 25.54 -3.85 4.59
CA PRO A 115 24.18 -3.70 4.12
C PRO A 115 23.39 -5.00 4.28
N ILE A 116 22.39 -4.98 5.18
CA ILE A 116 21.52 -6.12 5.39
C ILE A 116 20.44 -6.10 4.31
N PRO A 117 20.28 -7.17 3.50
CA PRO A 117 19.21 -7.20 2.51
C PRO A 117 17.84 -7.16 3.21
N LEU A 118 16.99 -6.22 2.80
CA LEU A 118 15.65 -6.04 3.36
C LEU A 118 14.72 -7.13 2.83
N PRO A 119 14.15 -8.01 3.69
CA PRO A 119 13.24 -9.03 3.23
C PRO A 119 11.95 -8.40 2.70
N ILE A 120 11.56 -8.74 1.47
CA ILE A 120 10.35 -8.22 0.85
C ILE A 120 9.14 -8.51 1.75
N GLY A 121 8.26 -7.53 1.95
CA GLY A 121 7.02 -7.74 2.72
C GLY A 121 7.20 -7.84 4.24
N ILE A 122 8.43 -7.76 4.80
CA ILE A 122 8.66 -7.78 6.26
C ILE A 122 7.79 -6.81 7.03
N SER A 123 7.65 -5.59 6.50
CA SER A 123 6.80 -4.57 7.11
C SER A 123 5.33 -4.98 7.18
N PHE A 124 4.82 -5.72 6.18
CA PHE A 124 3.42 -6.16 6.11
C PHE A 124 3.17 -7.38 7.00
N TYR A 125 3.98 -8.42 6.89
CA TYR A 125 3.77 -9.64 7.68
C TYR A 125 4.05 -9.39 9.17
N THR A 126 4.95 -8.46 9.53
CA THR A 126 5.13 -8.03 10.93
C THR A 126 3.85 -7.38 11.48
N PHE A 127 3.16 -6.55 10.70
CA PHE A 127 1.89 -5.93 11.12
C PHE A 127 0.75 -6.95 11.26
N GLN A 128 0.71 -7.95 10.38
CA GLN A 128 -0.24 -9.07 10.46
C GLN A 128 0.02 -9.95 11.68
N ALA A 129 1.28 -10.27 11.94
CA ALA A 129 1.74 -11.03 13.09
C ALA A 129 1.40 -10.34 14.42
N MET A 130 1.68 -9.04 14.52
CA MET A 130 1.28 -8.24 15.69
C MET A 130 -0.24 -8.16 15.83
N SER A 131 -0.99 -7.97 14.74
CA SER A 131 -2.46 -7.98 14.74
C SER A 131 -2.99 -9.29 15.33
N TYR A 132 -2.46 -10.45 14.95
CA TYR A 132 -2.88 -11.74 15.50
C TYR A 132 -2.79 -11.79 17.04
N VAL A 133 -1.63 -11.46 17.61
CA VAL A 133 -1.42 -11.54 19.07
C VAL A 133 -2.23 -10.47 19.81
N ILE A 134 -2.31 -9.26 19.27
CA ILE A 134 -3.10 -8.17 19.87
C ILE A 134 -4.60 -8.47 19.82
N ASP A 135 -5.11 -9.03 18.72
CA ASP A 135 -6.53 -9.35 18.57
C ASP A 135 -6.95 -10.47 19.55
N ILE A 136 -6.10 -11.49 19.76
CA ILE A 136 -6.32 -12.51 20.81
C ILE A 136 -6.33 -11.86 22.18
N TYR A 137 -5.38 -10.96 22.47
CA TYR A 137 -5.33 -10.26 23.75
C TYR A 137 -6.62 -9.48 24.03
N ARG A 138 -7.15 -8.79 23.01
CA ARG A 138 -8.37 -7.98 23.08
C ARG A 138 -9.67 -8.80 23.01
N LYS A 139 -9.59 -10.08 22.67
CA LYS A 139 -10.74 -10.96 22.39
C LYS A 139 -11.52 -10.55 21.14
N ASP A 140 -10.85 -9.90 20.19
CA ASP A 140 -11.40 -9.52 18.89
C ASP A 140 -11.22 -10.65 17.84
N GLY A 141 -10.52 -11.74 18.19
CA GLY A 141 -10.36 -12.92 17.35
C GLY A 141 -9.97 -14.17 18.15
N ASP A 142 -10.34 -15.35 17.64
CA ASP A 142 -10.04 -16.63 18.26
C ASP A 142 -8.57 -17.02 18.11
N VAL A 143 -8.00 -17.71 19.10
CA VAL A 143 -6.66 -18.29 19.00
C VAL A 143 -6.60 -19.36 17.90
N GLN A 144 -5.55 -19.32 17.05
CA GLN A 144 -5.31 -20.42 16.11
C GLN A 144 -4.71 -21.61 16.87
N LYS A 145 -5.39 -22.76 16.79
CA LYS A 145 -4.88 -24.04 17.31
C LYS A 145 -4.17 -24.88 16.23
N ASN A 146 -4.29 -24.47 14.97
CA ASN A 146 -3.61 -25.10 13.85
C ASN A 146 -2.52 -24.14 13.32
N PRO A 147 -1.23 -24.49 13.45
CA PRO A 147 -0.14 -23.62 13.01
C PRO A 147 -0.16 -23.38 11.50
N LEU A 148 -0.68 -24.31 10.69
CA LEU A 148 -0.80 -24.15 9.24
C LEU A 148 -1.81 -23.06 8.85
N ASN A 149 -2.87 -22.89 9.65
CA ASN A 149 -3.85 -21.83 9.40
C ASN A 149 -3.27 -20.45 9.72
N LEU A 150 -2.46 -20.33 10.78
CA LEU A 150 -1.75 -19.09 11.06
C LEU A 150 -0.67 -18.82 10.00
N ALA A 151 0.07 -19.85 9.59
CA ALA A 151 1.04 -19.75 8.52
C ALA A 151 0.39 -19.27 7.22
N LEU A 152 -0.78 -19.81 6.87
CA LEU A 152 -1.56 -19.36 5.71
C LEU A 152 -1.95 -17.89 5.87
N TYR A 153 -2.51 -17.48 7.00
CA TYR A 153 -2.87 -16.07 7.24
C TYR A 153 -1.70 -15.12 6.96
N ILE A 154 -0.54 -15.40 7.53
CA ILE A 154 0.63 -14.49 7.43
C ILE A 154 1.26 -14.56 6.03
N SER A 155 1.31 -15.74 5.42
CA SER A 155 2.05 -15.94 4.18
C SER A 155 1.22 -15.84 2.90
N ILE A 156 -0.12 -15.76 2.95
CA ILE A 156 -0.94 -15.90 1.75
C ILE A 156 -0.53 -14.90 0.66
N PHE A 157 -0.11 -15.42 -0.50
CA PHE A 157 0.57 -14.63 -1.52
C PHE A 157 -0.19 -13.39 -2.03
N PRO A 158 -1.55 -13.35 -2.10
CA PRO A 158 -2.26 -12.17 -2.54
C PRO A 158 -1.94 -10.93 -1.68
N GLN A 159 -1.71 -11.09 -0.38
CA GLN A 159 -1.48 -9.96 0.53
C GLN A 159 -0.03 -9.78 0.99
N LEU A 160 0.83 -10.78 0.77
CA LEU A 160 2.15 -10.90 1.42
C LEU A 160 3.10 -9.73 1.17
N ILE A 161 3.26 -9.29 -0.09
CA ILE A 161 4.29 -8.30 -0.45
C ILE A 161 3.83 -6.88 -0.14
N ALA A 162 2.68 -6.49 -0.69
CA ALA A 162 2.13 -5.13 -0.59
C ALA A 162 0.62 -5.09 -0.84
N GLY A 163 -0.11 -6.15 -0.45
CA GLY A 163 -1.57 -6.12 -0.54
C GLY A 163 -2.18 -5.30 0.59
N PRO A 164 -3.52 -5.29 0.71
CA PRO A 164 -4.18 -4.73 1.89
C PRO A 164 -3.59 -5.36 3.17
N ILE A 165 -3.32 -4.55 4.20
CA ILE A 165 -2.90 -5.05 5.52
C ILE A 165 -4.13 -5.65 6.20
N VAL A 166 -4.39 -6.91 5.91
CA VAL A 166 -5.56 -7.60 6.43
C VAL A 166 -5.31 -8.01 7.87
N ARG A 167 -6.18 -7.56 8.77
CA ARG A 167 -6.16 -7.93 10.18
C ARG A 167 -6.68 -9.33 10.38
N TYR A 168 -6.18 -9.99 11.41
CA TYR A 168 -6.49 -11.39 11.66
C TYR A 168 -8.00 -11.62 11.87
N ASN A 169 -8.66 -10.74 12.62
CA ASN A 169 -10.11 -10.83 12.85
C ASN A 169 -10.99 -10.78 11.58
N ILE A 170 -10.50 -10.24 10.46
CA ILE A 170 -11.24 -10.19 9.20
C ILE A 170 -11.22 -11.55 8.48
N VAL A 171 -10.12 -12.29 8.59
CA VAL A 171 -9.87 -13.50 7.79
C VAL A 171 -9.88 -14.79 8.59
N ALA A 172 -9.87 -14.73 9.92
CA ALA A 172 -9.87 -15.91 10.79
C ALA A 172 -10.99 -16.90 10.43
N GLU A 173 -12.23 -16.42 10.28
CA GLU A 173 -13.37 -17.26 9.87
C GLU A 173 -13.28 -17.71 8.41
N GLN A 174 -12.74 -16.85 7.54
CA GLN A 174 -12.50 -17.15 6.13
C GLN A 174 -11.38 -18.17 5.91
N ILE A 175 -10.55 -18.46 6.92
CA ILE A 175 -9.57 -19.54 6.85
C ILE A 175 -10.24 -20.89 7.16
N LYS A 176 -11.25 -20.89 8.04
CA LYS A 176 -12.03 -22.07 8.40
C LYS A 176 -13.04 -22.44 7.32
N THR A 177 -13.81 -21.45 6.85
CA THR A 177 -14.90 -21.66 5.90
C THR A 177 -14.93 -20.56 4.83
N ARG A 178 -15.03 -20.95 3.56
CA ARG A 178 -15.10 -20.01 2.41
C ARG A 178 -16.20 -20.42 1.46
N ILE A 179 -16.78 -19.40 0.82
CA ILE A 179 -17.77 -19.56 -0.23
C ILE A 179 -17.07 -19.39 -1.57
N HIS A 180 -17.24 -20.37 -2.45
CA HIS A 180 -16.84 -20.33 -3.84
C HIS A 180 -18.10 -20.27 -4.70
N SER A 181 -18.14 -19.33 -5.63
CA SER A 181 -19.20 -19.25 -6.64
C SER A 181 -18.60 -18.71 -7.93
N PHE A 182 -19.27 -19.00 -9.05
CA PHE A 182 -18.84 -18.49 -10.36
C PHE A 182 -18.86 -16.96 -10.40
N GLU A 183 -19.83 -16.35 -9.73
CA GLU A 183 -19.98 -14.90 -9.60
C GLU A 183 -18.82 -14.29 -8.82
N LYS A 184 -18.45 -14.87 -7.67
CA LYS A 184 -17.34 -14.38 -6.85
C LYS A 184 -15.99 -14.52 -7.57
N PHE A 185 -15.79 -15.65 -8.26
CA PHE A 185 -14.60 -15.87 -9.08
C PHE A 185 -14.51 -14.85 -10.22
N THR A 186 -15.62 -14.65 -10.93
CA THR A 186 -15.70 -13.69 -12.05
C THR A 186 -15.49 -12.25 -11.56
N GLU A 187 -16.07 -11.86 -10.42
CA GLU A 187 -15.80 -10.57 -9.78
C GLU A 187 -14.30 -10.41 -9.47
N GLY A 188 -13.68 -11.45 -8.92
CA GLY A 188 -12.25 -11.49 -8.64
C GLY A 188 -11.40 -11.27 -9.90
N LEU A 189 -11.72 -11.97 -10.99
CA LEU A 189 -11.05 -11.83 -12.29
C LEU A 189 -11.17 -10.42 -12.87
N GLN A 190 -12.35 -9.83 -12.78
CA GLN A 190 -12.58 -8.47 -13.27
C GLN A 190 -11.74 -7.46 -12.48
N ILE A 191 -11.69 -7.57 -11.16
CA ILE A 191 -10.87 -6.68 -10.31
C ILE A 191 -9.38 -6.90 -10.61
N PHE A 192 -8.95 -8.15 -10.79
CA PHE A 192 -7.57 -8.48 -11.13
C PHE A 192 -7.13 -7.83 -12.45
N ILE A 193 -7.91 -7.99 -13.52
CA ILE A 193 -7.62 -7.40 -14.84
C ILE A 193 -7.57 -5.87 -14.76
N LEU A 194 -8.50 -5.24 -14.03
CA LEU A 194 -8.49 -3.78 -13.84
C LEU A 194 -7.26 -3.32 -13.04
N GLY A 195 -6.85 -4.08 -12.03
CA GLY A 195 -5.63 -3.81 -11.27
C GLY A 195 -4.36 -3.94 -12.13
N LEU A 196 -4.30 -4.98 -12.96
CA LEU A 196 -3.21 -5.18 -13.92
C LEU A 196 -3.14 -4.04 -14.95
N ALA A 197 -4.28 -3.63 -15.49
CA ALA A 197 -4.36 -2.51 -16.44
C ALA A 197 -3.92 -1.19 -15.81
N LYS A 198 -4.36 -0.87 -14.58
CA LYS A 198 -3.87 0.32 -13.84
C LYS A 198 -2.35 0.30 -13.69
N LYS A 199 -1.80 -0.85 -13.33
CA LYS A 199 -0.35 -1.04 -13.14
C LYS A 199 0.42 -0.86 -14.44
N ILE A 200 0.08 -1.62 -15.48
CA ILE A 200 0.88 -1.71 -16.70
C ILE A 200 0.61 -0.53 -17.65
N LEU A 201 -0.66 -0.17 -17.87
CA LEU A 201 -1.04 0.81 -18.90
C LEU A 201 -0.97 2.25 -18.40
N ILE A 202 -1.10 2.47 -17.09
CA ILE A 202 -1.06 3.82 -16.51
C ILE A 202 0.20 4.00 -15.67
N ALA A 203 0.34 3.23 -14.59
CA ALA A 203 1.37 3.49 -13.57
C ALA A 203 2.80 3.37 -14.12
N ASN A 204 3.08 2.36 -14.94
CA ASN A 204 4.41 2.22 -15.55
C ASN A 204 4.72 3.36 -16.52
N GLN A 205 3.73 3.88 -17.26
CA GLN A 205 3.93 4.96 -18.22
C GLN A 205 4.24 6.28 -17.51
N VAL A 206 3.40 6.71 -16.58
CA VAL A 206 3.65 7.93 -15.79
C VAL A 206 4.84 7.75 -14.86
N GLY A 207 5.11 6.52 -14.41
CA GLY A 207 6.27 6.22 -13.60
C GLY A 207 7.58 6.34 -14.34
N PHE A 208 7.61 6.05 -15.64
CA PHE A 208 8.80 6.29 -16.47
C PHE A 208 9.12 7.79 -16.55
N VAL A 209 8.10 8.63 -16.77
CA VAL A 209 8.23 10.10 -16.78
C VAL A 209 8.73 10.62 -15.43
N ALA A 210 8.13 10.16 -14.34
CA ALA A 210 8.54 10.53 -12.99
C ALA A 210 10.01 10.16 -12.72
N ASP A 211 10.41 8.93 -13.02
CA ASP A 211 11.77 8.46 -12.78
C ASP A 211 12.81 9.23 -13.61
N LYS A 212 12.48 9.62 -14.86
CA LYS A 212 13.37 10.43 -15.69
C LYS A 212 13.52 11.86 -15.16
N ILE A 213 12.43 12.52 -14.77
CA ILE A 213 12.48 13.90 -14.28
C ILE A 213 13.16 13.97 -12.92
N PHE A 214 12.85 13.06 -12.00
CA PHE A 214 13.49 13.02 -10.67
C PHE A 214 14.97 12.59 -10.72
N ALA A 215 15.45 12.03 -11.84
CA ALA A 215 16.87 11.76 -12.03
C ALA A 215 17.67 13.00 -12.48
N LEU A 216 17.00 14.07 -12.92
CA LEU A 216 17.66 15.31 -13.32
C LEU A 216 18.01 16.18 -12.09
N PRO A 217 19.10 16.95 -12.14
CA PRO A 217 19.39 17.96 -11.14
C PRO A 217 18.25 19.00 -11.09
N PRO A 218 17.69 19.32 -9.90
CA PRO A 218 16.60 20.29 -9.82
C PRO A 218 16.97 21.69 -10.30
N SER A 219 18.26 22.01 -10.33
CA SER A 219 18.80 23.25 -10.88
C SER A 219 18.74 23.33 -12.40
N GLU A 220 18.51 22.22 -13.10
CA GLU A 220 18.55 22.13 -14.58
C GLU A 220 17.17 21.95 -15.21
N ILE A 221 16.11 21.89 -14.40
CA ILE A 221 14.74 21.69 -14.87
C ILE A 221 13.93 22.98 -14.75
N SER A 222 13.08 23.23 -15.75
CA SER A 222 12.06 24.28 -15.69
C SER A 222 10.98 23.99 -14.65
N ALA A 223 10.18 25.02 -14.31
CA ALA A 223 9.02 24.85 -13.44
C ALA A 223 7.98 23.89 -14.04
N GLY A 224 7.75 23.95 -15.35
CA GLY A 224 6.87 23.04 -16.09
C GLY A 224 7.30 21.58 -15.96
N THR A 225 8.58 21.30 -16.21
CA THR A 225 9.17 19.96 -16.04
C THR A 225 9.04 19.47 -14.60
N ALA A 226 9.33 20.31 -13.61
CA ALA A 226 9.20 19.94 -12.20
C ALA A 226 7.75 19.57 -11.82
N TRP A 227 6.76 20.34 -12.30
CA TRP A 227 5.33 20.04 -12.10
C TRP A 227 4.89 18.76 -12.81
N ILE A 228 5.32 18.53 -14.04
CA ILE A 228 5.04 17.28 -14.77
C ILE A 228 5.61 16.10 -13.98
N GLY A 229 6.84 16.20 -13.48
CA GLY A 229 7.48 15.15 -12.69
C GLY A 229 6.69 14.79 -11.44
N ILE A 230 6.24 15.78 -10.65
CA ILE A 230 5.48 15.49 -9.41
C ILE A 230 4.05 15.02 -9.70
N ILE A 231 3.40 15.51 -10.78
CA ILE A 231 2.10 15.02 -11.23
C ILE A 231 2.22 13.56 -11.69
N ALA A 232 3.24 13.25 -12.49
CA ALA A 232 3.54 11.90 -12.95
C ALA A 232 3.79 10.96 -11.76
N TYR A 233 4.59 11.39 -10.78
CA TYR A 233 4.84 10.63 -9.56
C TYR A 233 3.57 10.43 -8.72
N THR A 234 2.74 11.46 -8.59
CA THR A 234 1.45 11.39 -7.88
C THR A 234 0.54 10.34 -8.51
N LEU A 235 0.43 10.33 -9.84
CA LEU A 235 -0.36 9.31 -10.54
C LEU A 235 0.29 7.92 -10.46
N GLN A 236 1.62 7.83 -10.56
CA GLN A 236 2.38 6.59 -10.43
C GLN A 236 2.10 5.92 -9.09
N ILE A 237 2.38 6.62 -7.98
CA ILE A 237 2.24 6.04 -6.64
C ILE A 237 0.80 5.58 -6.37
N TYR A 238 -0.19 6.28 -6.91
CA TYR A 238 -1.58 5.86 -6.80
C TYR A 238 -1.92 4.64 -7.65
N PHE A 239 -1.67 4.68 -8.96
CA PHE A 239 -2.08 3.60 -9.86
C PHE A 239 -1.25 2.34 -9.69
N ASP A 240 0.02 2.47 -9.32
CA ASP A 240 0.87 1.33 -9.02
C ASP A 240 0.34 0.59 -7.79
N PHE A 241 0.17 1.33 -6.69
CA PHE A 241 -0.22 0.71 -5.43
C PHE A 241 -1.69 0.29 -5.40
N SER A 242 -2.59 1.10 -5.98
CA SER A 242 -4.00 0.70 -6.11
C SER A 242 -4.18 -0.43 -7.12
N GLY A 243 -3.39 -0.48 -8.19
CA GLY A 243 -3.38 -1.59 -9.15
C GLY A 243 -2.94 -2.90 -8.49
N TYR A 244 -1.86 -2.87 -7.70
CA TYR A 244 -1.42 -4.01 -6.92
C TYR A 244 -2.47 -4.45 -5.88
N SER A 245 -3.04 -3.50 -5.14
CA SER A 245 -4.08 -3.78 -4.14
C SER A 245 -5.34 -4.38 -4.77
N ASP A 246 -5.75 -3.92 -5.96
CA ASP A 246 -6.87 -4.48 -6.69
C ASP A 246 -6.55 -5.90 -7.17
N MET A 247 -5.36 -6.16 -7.73
CA MET A 247 -4.93 -7.52 -8.07
C MET A 247 -4.98 -8.47 -6.86
N ALA A 248 -4.46 -8.02 -5.69
CA ALA A 248 -4.53 -8.76 -4.43
C ALA A 248 -5.97 -9.10 -4.01
N ILE A 249 -6.88 -8.11 -4.05
CA ILE A 249 -8.31 -8.29 -3.72
C ILE A 249 -8.98 -9.25 -4.72
N GLY A 250 -8.68 -9.11 -6.00
CA GLY A 250 -9.20 -9.96 -7.07
C GLY A 250 -8.80 -11.43 -6.87
N LEU A 251 -7.52 -11.67 -6.61
CA LEU A 251 -6.99 -13.00 -6.27
C LEU A 251 -7.66 -13.54 -5.00
N GLY A 252 -7.78 -12.73 -3.95
CA GLY A 252 -8.51 -13.10 -2.73
C GLY A 252 -9.90 -13.65 -3.05
N LYS A 253 -10.68 -12.93 -3.86
CA LYS A 253 -12.03 -13.35 -4.27
C LYS A 253 -12.05 -14.65 -5.07
N MET A 254 -11.09 -14.86 -5.98
CA MET A 254 -10.96 -16.14 -6.71
C MET A 254 -10.78 -17.34 -5.77
N PHE A 255 -10.06 -17.16 -4.66
CA PHE A 255 -9.87 -18.20 -3.62
C PHE A 255 -10.93 -18.18 -2.53
N GLY A 256 -11.95 -17.33 -2.64
CA GLY A 256 -13.07 -17.24 -1.71
C GLY A 256 -12.86 -16.31 -0.52
N PHE A 257 -11.77 -15.54 -0.47
CA PHE A 257 -11.53 -14.50 0.53
C PHE A 257 -12.12 -13.15 0.11
N ASP A 258 -12.56 -12.34 1.07
CA ASP A 258 -12.97 -10.95 0.91
C ASP A 258 -12.01 -10.04 1.67
N PHE A 259 -11.03 -9.50 0.95
CA PHE A 259 -10.09 -8.53 1.49
C PHE A 259 -10.64 -7.10 1.44
N PRO A 260 -10.32 -6.26 2.44
CA PRO A 260 -10.74 -4.86 2.46
C PRO A 260 -10.10 -4.06 1.33
N LYS A 261 -10.81 -3.01 0.87
CA LYS A 261 -10.28 -2.06 -0.10
C LYS A 261 -9.20 -1.19 0.52
N ASN A 262 -8.13 -0.95 -0.24
CA ASN A 262 -7.04 -0.11 0.21
C ASN A 262 -7.14 1.34 -0.27
N PHE A 263 -7.86 1.58 -1.38
CA PHE A 263 -8.02 2.91 -1.97
C PHE A 263 -9.46 3.20 -2.35
N ASN A 264 -9.88 4.46 -2.22
CA ASN A 264 -11.20 4.92 -2.64
C ASN A 264 -11.18 6.35 -3.21
N TYR A 265 -10.63 6.49 -4.43
CA TYR A 265 -10.49 7.74 -5.16
C TYR A 265 -9.93 8.89 -4.29
N PRO A 266 -8.72 8.76 -3.74
CA PRO A 266 -8.18 9.68 -2.75
C PRO A 266 -8.01 11.11 -3.29
N TYR A 267 -7.70 11.26 -4.58
CA TYR A 267 -7.52 12.55 -5.24
C TYR A 267 -8.82 13.29 -5.56
N ILE A 268 -9.98 12.91 -5.02
CA ILE A 268 -11.19 13.76 -5.08
C ILE A 268 -11.48 14.47 -3.75
N SER A 269 -10.59 14.27 -2.78
CA SER A 269 -10.75 14.77 -1.41
C SER A 269 -10.72 16.30 -1.36
N LYS A 270 -11.39 16.82 -0.33
CA LYS A 270 -11.49 18.27 -0.06
C LYS A 270 -10.83 18.69 1.25
N SER A 271 -10.36 17.73 2.04
CA SER A 271 -9.45 17.95 3.16
C SER A 271 -8.38 16.86 3.21
N ILE A 272 -7.27 17.12 3.88
CA ILE A 272 -6.18 16.16 4.07
C ILE A 272 -6.63 15.01 4.98
N SER A 273 -7.46 15.31 5.97
CA SER A 273 -8.13 14.29 6.77
C SER A 273 -9.01 13.37 5.92
N GLU A 274 -9.72 13.89 4.89
CA GLU A 274 -10.48 13.07 3.95
C GLU A 274 -9.56 12.23 3.05
N PHE A 275 -8.48 12.83 2.54
CA PHE A 275 -7.49 12.16 1.70
C PHE A 275 -6.96 10.88 2.34
N TRP A 276 -6.52 10.96 3.60
CA TRP A 276 -5.98 9.81 4.33
C TRP A 276 -7.02 8.80 4.81
N ARG A 277 -8.32 9.13 4.77
CA ARG A 277 -9.40 8.13 4.91
C ARG A 277 -9.67 7.35 3.63
N ARG A 278 -9.15 7.80 2.49
CA ARG A 278 -9.32 7.19 1.15
C ARG A 278 -8.03 6.59 0.59
N TRP A 279 -6.89 6.94 1.17
CA TRP A 279 -5.55 6.48 0.79
C TRP A 279 -5.05 5.44 1.78
N HIS A 280 -4.51 4.32 1.29
CA HIS A 280 -3.90 3.26 2.10
C HIS A 280 -4.73 2.89 3.35
N ILE A 281 -6.03 2.67 3.14
CA ILE A 281 -7.07 2.56 4.17
C ILE A 281 -6.72 1.50 5.20
N THR A 282 -6.14 0.37 4.78
CA THR A 282 -5.79 -0.70 5.72
C THR A 282 -4.67 -0.28 6.66
N LEU A 283 -3.64 0.43 6.16
CA LEU A 283 -2.57 0.97 6.99
C LEU A 283 -3.11 2.01 7.98
N GLY A 284 -3.91 2.95 7.48
CA GLY A 284 -4.55 3.97 8.34
C GLY A 284 -5.42 3.34 9.42
N SER A 285 -6.18 2.29 9.09
CA SER A 285 -6.99 1.54 10.06
C SER A 285 -6.12 0.78 11.07
N TRP A 286 -4.99 0.22 10.65
CA TRP A 286 -4.06 -0.48 11.53
C TRP A 286 -3.45 0.49 12.56
N PHE A 287 -2.87 1.61 12.10
CA PHE A 287 -2.33 2.64 13.00
C PHE A 287 -3.39 3.22 13.94
N ARG A 288 -4.62 3.43 13.43
CA ARG A 288 -5.73 3.89 14.25
C ARG A 288 -6.07 2.89 15.37
N ASP A 289 -6.23 1.62 15.03
CA ASP A 289 -6.79 0.62 15.94
C ASP A 289 -5.74 0.03 16.89
N TYR A 290 -4.46 -0.03 16.47
CA TYR A 290 -3.37 -0.61 17.26
C TYR A 290 -2.48 0.42 17.97
N ILE A 291 -2.49 1.71 17.57
CA ILE A 291 -1.67 2.75 18.20
C ILE A 291 -2.54 3.92 18.69
N TYR A 292 -3.31 4.56 17.81
CA TYR A 292 -4.03 5.79 18.16
C TYR A 292 -5.10 5.60 19.25
N ILE A 293 -5.96 4.59 19.11
CA ILE A 293 -7.03 4.29 20.08
C ILE A 293 -6.44 3.88 21.44
N PRO A 294 -5.44 2.99 21.52
CA PRO A 294 -4.75 2.68 22.78
C PRO A 294 -4.11 3.88 23.49
N LEU A 295 -3.65 4.90 22.77
CA LEU A 295 -3.17 6.16 23.35
C LEU A 295 -4.29 7.08 23.88
N GLY A 296 -5.54 6.62 23.86
CA GLY A 296 -6.75 7.33 24.31
C GLY A 296 -7.56 7.99 23.18
N GLY A 297 -7.09 7.92 21.93
CA GLY A 297 -7.79 8.41 20.75
C GLY A 297 -8.27 9.87 20.88
N ASN A 298 -9.58 10.09 20.71
CA ASN A 298 -10.23 11.40 20.87
C ASN A 298 -10.78 11.64 22.29
N ARG A 299 -10.62 10.70 23.23
CA ARG A 299 -11.16 10.80 24.60
C ARG A 299 -10.20 11.44 25.60
N VAL A 300 -9.13 12.06 25.10
CA VAL A 300 -8.08 12.72 25.88
C VAL A 300 -8.13 14.23 25.69
N SER A 301 -7.37 14.98 26.49
CA SER A 301 -7.25 16.43 26.32
C SER A 301 -6.77 16.81 24.92
N LYS A 302 -7.08 18.04 24.47
CA LYS A 302 -6.72 18.53 23.13
C LYS A 302 -5.22 18.43 22.85
N LEU A 303 -4.38 18.77 23.83
CA LEU A 303 -2.91 18.65 23.71
C LEU A 303 -2.47 17.19 23.56
N ALA A 304 -3.03 16.28 24.36
CA ALA A 304 -2.75 14.85 24.23
C ALA A 304 -3.23 14.29 22.89
N ASN A 305 -4.34 14.79 22.33
CA ASN A 305 -4.80 14.41 21.00
C ASN A 305 -3.79 14.79 19.91
N TYR A 306 -3.26 16.01 19.93
CA TYR A 306 -2.23 16.43 18.98
C TYR A 306 -0.94 15.62 19.13
N ARG A 307 -0.46 15.41 20.37
CA ARG A 307 0.68 14.52 20.63
C ARG A 307 0.46 13.15 20.02
N ASN A 308 -0.72 12.55 20.22
CA ASN A 308 -1.05 11.24 19.67
C ASN A 308 -1.07 11.25 18.13
N LEU A 309 -1.53 12.34 17.49
CA LEU A 309 -1.47 12.49 16.03
C LEU A 309 -0.02 12.55 15.54
N PHE A 310 0.84 13.35 16.15
CA PHE A 310 2.26 13.42 15.79
C PHE A 310 2.97 12.08 15.99
N ILE A 311 2.67 11.35 17.07
CA ILE A 311 3.22 9.99 17.28
C ILE A 311 2.79 9.06 16.14
N VAL A 312 1.49 8.99 15.83
CA VAL A 312 0.98 8.09 14.79
C VAL A 312 1.55 8.45 13.42
N TRP A 313 1.58 9.73 13.08
CA TRP A 313 2.11 10.19 11.79
C TRP A 313 3.62 10.04 11.67
N GLY A 314 4.37 10.30 12.75
CA GLY A 314 5.81 10.04 12.79
C GLY A 314 6.14 8.55 12.62
N LEU A 315 5.40 7.66 13.30
CA LEU A 315 5.53 6.22 13.12
C LEU A 315 5.08 5.75 11.73
N THR A 316 4.08 6.40 11.13
CA THR A 316 3.65 6.12 9.75
C THR A 316 4.75 6.48 8.76
N GLY A 317 5.39 7.65 8.93
CA GLY A 317 6.57 8.05 8.16
C GLY A 317 7.72 7.06 8.32
N LEU A 318 8.12 6.76 9.55
CA LEU A 318 9.19 5.80 9.84
C LEU A 318 8.91 4.41 9.24
N TRP A 319 7.66 3.95 9.30
CA TRP A 319 7.26 2.67 8.69
C TRP A 319 7.46 2.63 7.18
N HIS A 320 7.31 3.76 6.48
CA HIS A 320 7.53 3.81 5.05
C HIS A 320 9.00 3.61 4.69
N GLY A 321 9.94 4.29 5.34
CA GLY A 321 11.36 4.09 5.06
C GLY A 321 12.29 4.62 6.15
N ALA A 322 13.53 4.14 6.11
CA ALA A 322 14.58 4.42 7.10
C ALA A 322 15.38 5.69 6.75
N SER A 323 14.69 6.80 6.50
CA SER A 323 15.33 8.09 6.21
C SER A 323 14.61 9.25 6.89
N TRP A 324 15.32 10.37 7.06
CA TRP A 324 14.73 11.58 7.62
C TRP A 324 13.64 12.20 6.73
N THR A 325 13.70 12.01 5.41
CA THR A 325 12.69 12.53 4.49
C THR A 325 11.33 11.85 4.71
N PHE A 326 11.30 10.55 5.02
CA PHE A 326 10.06 9.84 5.40
C PHE A 326 9.50 10.26 6.75
N ILE A 327 10.35 10.49 7.76
CA ILE A 327 9.92 11.01 9.06
C ILE A 327 9.32 12.41 8.90
N ALA A 328 10.00 13.31 8.16
CA ALA A 328 9.51 14.64 7.87
C ALA A 328 8.20 14.62 7.09
N TRP A 329 8.06 13.72 6.11
CA TRP A 329 6.82 13.49 5.40
C TRP A 329 5.66 13.09 6.33
N GLY A 330 5.92 12.20 7.28
CA GLY A 330 4.92 11.81 8.28
C GLY A 330 4.51 13.00 9.13
N LEU A 331 5.49 13.68 9.74
CA LEU A 331 5.26 14.86 10.59
C LEU A 331 4.59 16.02 9.84
N TYR A 332 4.87 16.20 8.56
CA TYR A 332 4.20 17.15 7.68
C TYR A 332 2.68 16.93 7.69
N TYR A 333 2.21 15.69 7.46
CA TYR A 333 0.79 15.39 7.53
C TYR A 333 0.23 15.46 8.95
N GLY A 334 1.01 15.06 9.97
CA GLY A 334 0.65 15.23 11.37
C GLY A 334 0.37 16.70 11.72
N PHE A 335 1.18 17.61 11.20
CA PHE A 335 1.02 19.06 11.37
C PHE A 335 -0.21 19.57 10.63
N ILE A 336 -0.37 19.26 9.34
CA ILE A 336 -1.51 19.74 8.54
C ILE A 336 -2.85 19.24 9.10
N ILE A 337 -2.95 17.97 9.48
CA ILE A 337 -4.18 17.41 10.09
C ILE A 337 -4.45 18.04 11.46
N SER A 338 -3.41 18.37 12.23
CA SER A 338 -3.57 19.09 13.49
C SER A 338 -4.13 20.50 13.27
N ILE A 339 -3.70 21.20 12.22
CA ILE A 339 -4.26 22.51 11.83
C ILE A 339 -5.72 22.38 11.39
N GLU A 340 -6.05 21.39 10.56
CA GLU A 340 -7.43 21.12 10.15
C GLU A 340 -8.34 20.94 11.37
N LYS A 341 -7.93 20.07 12.31
CA LYS A 341 -8.63 19.80 13.57
C LYS A 341 -8.66 21.00 14.53
N ALA A 342 -7.69 21.91 14.46
CA ALA A 342 -7.67 23.10 15.30
C ALA A 342 -8.77 24.11 14.95
N GLY A 343 -9.38 23.99 13.77
CA GLY A 343 -10.49 24.83 13.33
C GLY A 343 -10.40 25.23 11.86
N PHE A 344 -9.27 24.99 11.18
CA PHE A 344 -9.11 25.32 9.76
C PHE A 344 -10.09 24.54 8.88
N GLU A 345 -10.52 23.34 9.29
CA GLU A 345 -11.57 22.58 8.60
C GLU A 345 -12.88 23.39 8.47
N LYS A 346 -13.23 24.23 9.47
CA LYS A 346 -14.42 25.09 9.39
C LYS A 346 -14.30 26.19 8.33
N ILE A 347 -13.09 26.70 8.11
CA ILE A 347 -12.80 27.70 7.08
C ILE A 347 -12.82 27.02 5.71
N LEU A 348 -12.11 25.89 5.59
CA LEU A 348 -12.02 25.09 4.38
C LEU A 348 -13.41 24.71 3.87
N ASN A 349 -14.29 24.24 4.76
CA ASN A 349 -15.67 23.86 4.40
C ASN A 349 -16.53 25.00 3.84
N LYS A 350 -16.18 26.26 4.11
CA LYS A 350 -16.85 27.45 3.56
C LYS A 350 -16.30 27.87 2.19
N LEU A 351 -15.11 27.42 1.80
CA LEU A 351 -14.52 27.74 0.51
C LEU A 351 -15.26 27.06 -0.63
N TRP A 352 -15.12 27.60 -1.84
CA TRP A 352 -15.62 26.95 -3.05
C TRP A 352 -14.96 25.57 -3.23
N LYS A 353 -15.75 24.53 -3.58
CA LYS A 353 -15.29 23.13 -3.64
C LYS A 353 -14.02 22.92 -4.49
N PRO A 354 -13.85 23.58 -5.66
CA PRO A 354 -12.61 23.53 -6.43
C PRO A 354 -11.39 24.08 -5.68
N LEU A 355 -11.53 25.13 -4.86
CA LEU A 355 -10.43 25.65 -4.04
C LEU A 355 -10.03 24.69 -2.93
N GLN A 356 -11.02 24.06 -2.27
CA GLN A 356 -10.74 22.99 -1.30
C GLN A 356 -9.97 21.83 -1.95
N HIS A 357 -10.37 21.47 -3.16
CA HIS A 357 -9.75 20.40 -3.91
C HIS A 357 -8.32 20.77 -4.36
N ALA A 358 -8.12 21.98 -4.89
CA ALA A 358 -6.80 22.49 -5.26
C ALA A 358 -5.84 22.54 -4.05
N TYR A 359 -6.33 22.99 -2.89
CA TYR A 359 -5.60 22.94 -1.62
C TYR A 359 -5.10 21.52 -1.32
N VAL A 360 -5.98 20.51 -1.37
CA VAL A 360 -5.60 19.12 -1.12
C VAL A 360 -4.54 18.65 -2.11
N LEU A 361 -4.74 18.87 -3.41
CA LEU A 361 -3.81 18.41 -4.43
C LEU A 361 -2.42 19.03 -4.27
N ILE A 362 -2.33 20.33 -4.00
CA ILE A 362 -1.05 21.02 -3.80
C ILE A 362 -0.33 20.48 -2.57
N ILE A 363 -1.02 20.37 -1.43
CA ILE A 363 -0.44 19.84 -0.18
C ILE A 363 0.02 18.39 -0.36
N VAL A 364 -0.78 17.56 -1.05
CA VAL A 364 -0.44 16.17 -1.32
C VAL A 364 0.76 16.06 -2.24
N MET A 365 0.84 16.85 -3.31
CA MET A 365 1.99 16.87 -4.22
C MET A 365 3.27 17.35 -3.53
N ILE A 366 3.21 18.39 -2.70
CA ILE A 366 4.36 18.83 -1.87
C ILE A 366 4.80 17.70 -0.95
N GLY A 367 3.86 17.03 -0.28
CA GLY A 367 4.16 15.83 0.51
C GLY A 367 4.87 14.78 -0.33
N TRP A 368 4.39 14.49 -1.54
CA TRP A 368 5.02 13.50 -2.41
C TRP A 368 6.44 13.83 -2.85
N VAL A 369 6.84 15.10 -2.91
CA VAL A 369 8.25 15.48 -3.13
C VAL A 369 9.14 14.95 -2.01
N PHE A 370 8.75 15.15 -0.74
CA PHE A 370 9.50 14.61 0.40
C PHE A 370 9.53 13.08 0.42
N PHE A 371 8.45 12.45 -0.03
CA PHE A 371 8.37 10.99 -0.10
C PHE A 371 9.23 10.39 -1.22
N ARG A 372 9.50 11.16 -2.28
CA ARG A 372 10.24 10.71 -3.46
C ARG A 372 11.73 11.04 -3.42
N ALA A 373 12.08 12.17 -2.81
CA ALA A 373 13.44 12.69 -2.80
C ALA A 373 14.38 11.86 -1.91
N ASP A 374 15.62 11.70 -2.36
CA ASP A 374 16.64 10.93 -1.64
C ASP A 374 17.14 11.65 -0.38
N ASN A 375 17.09 12.98 -0.35
CA ASN A 375 17.51 13.80 0.79
C ASN A 375 16.81 15.16 0.80
N PHE A 376 16.98 15.90 1.91
CA PHE A 376 16.38 17.22 2.08
C PHE A 376 16.89 18.27 1.10
N ALA A 377 18.18 18.26 0.77
CA ALA A 377 18.75 19.24 -0.15
C ALA A 377 18.07 19.14 -1.53
N TYR A 378 17.96 17.92 -2.05
CA TYR A 378 17.22 17.65 -3.29
C TYR A 378 15.75 18.05 -3.15
N SER A 379 15.05 17.64 -2.08
CA SER A 379 13.62 17.96 -1.94
C SER A 379 13.34 19.46 -1.93
N PHE A 380 14.15 20.25 -1.22
CA PHE A 380 13.98 21.70 -1.18
C PHE A 380 14.33 22.38 -2.50
N GLN A 381 15.36 21.92 -3.20
CA GLN A 381 15.69 22.44 -4.53
C GLN A 381 14.60 22.10 -5.54
N TYR A 382 14.03 20.89 -5.50
CA TYR A 382 12.92 20.50 -6.36
C TYR A 382 11.66 21.34 -6.09
N LEU A 383 11.32 21.59 -4.81
CA LEU A 383 10.22 22.49 -4.45
C LEU A 383 10.46 23.92 -4.98
N LYS A 384 11.69 24.43 -4.90
CA LYS A 384 12.04 25.73 -5.48
C LYS A 384 11.84 25.74 -7.01
N ALA A 385 12.31 24.71 -7.71
CA ALA A 385 12.13 24.56 -9.15
C ALA A 385 10.65 24.56 -9.56
N MET A 386 9.78 23.87 -8.82
CA MET A 386 8.32 23.87 -9.08
C MET A 386 7.71 25.27 -9.11
N PHE A 387 8.24 26.21 -8.32
CA PHE A 387 7.74 27.59 -8.27
C PHE A 387 8.60 28.59 -9.06
N GLY A 388 9.50 28.11 -9.92
CA GLY A 388 10.39 28.95 -10.73
C GLY A 388 11.47 29.69 -9.92
N ILE A 389 11.69 29.27 -8.66
CA ILE A 389 12.68 29.88 -7.76
C ILE A 389 14.04 29.25 -8.09
N GLY A 390 14.78 29.88 -8.98
CA GLY A 390 16.07 29.35 -9.46
C GLY A 390 16.59 30.00 -10.73
N GLY A 391 15.81 30.88 -11.36
CA GLY A 391 16.20 31.60 -12.57
C GLY A 391 16.02 30.81 -13.87
N GLN A 392 15.53 29.57 -13.78
CA GLN A 392 15.21 28.76 -14.96
C GLN A 392 13.90 29.23 -15.61
N SER A 393 13.76 28.93 -16.91
CA SER A 393 12.53 29.21 -17.65
C SER A 393 11.34 28.46 -17.05
N PHE A 394 10.12 28.95 -17.29
CA PHE A 394 8.91 28.21 -16.90
C PHE A 394 8.67 26.96 -17.75
N VAL A 395 9.20 26.96 -18.97
CA VAL A 395 9.03 25.90 -19.97
C VAL A 395 10.39 25.68 -20.65
N ASP A 396 10.77 24.42 -20.77
CA ASP A 396 11.96 23.93 -21.48
C ASP A 396 11.56 22.85 -22.50
N ASP A 397 12.53 22.31 -23.23
CA ASP A 397 12.31 21.25 -24.22
C ASP A 397 11.74 19.97 -23.58
N ASN A 398 12.15 19.65 -22.35
CA ASN A 398 11.62 18.52 -21.58
C ASN A 398 10.12 18.69 -21.30
N THR A 399 9.68 19.90 -20.95
CA THR A 399 8.26 20.21 -20.72
C THR A 399 7.45 19.90 -21.97
N MET A 400 7.93 20.38 -23.13
CA MET A 400 7.25 20.18 -24.41
C MET A 400 7.25 18.71 -24.82
N LEU A 401 8.37 18.02 -24.67
CA LEU A 401 8.51 16.60 -24.96
C LEU A 401 7.50 15.77 -24.16
N TYR A 402 7.50 15.89 -22.83
CA TYR A 402 6.64 15.05 -21.98
C TYR A 402 5.16 15.40 -22.13
N VAL A 403 4.81 16.67 -22.38
CA VAL A 403 3.42 17.03 -22.70
C VAL A 403 3.02 16.37 -24.03
N HIS A 404 3.79 16.56 -25.09
CA HIS A 404 3.45 16.04 -26.41
C HIS A 404 3.34 14.50 -26.41
N GLU A 405 4.27 13.79 -25.78
CA GLU A 405 4.30 12.33 -25.79
C GLU A 405 3.29 11.69 -24.81
N TYR A 406 3.02 12.32 -23.66
CA TYR A 406 2.25 11.68 -22.57
C TYR A 406 0.90 12.33 -22.25
N ILE A 407 0.47 13.39 -22.95
CA ILE A 407 -0.80 14.08 -22.64
C ILE A 407 -2.01 13.14 -22.64
N ILE A 408 -2.08 12.20 -23.58
CA ILE A 408 -3.18 11.23 -23.66
C ILE A 408 -3.18 10.33 -22.42
N ILE A 409 -2.00 9.88 -21.98
CA ILE A 409 -1.84 9.05 -20.79
C ILE A 409 -2.22 9.84 -19.53
N PHE A 410 -1.83 11.11 -19.43
CA PHE A 410 -2.25 11.98 -18.33
C PHE A 410 -3.77 12.16 -18.29
N ILE A 411 -4.43 12.38 -19.44
CA ILE A 411 -5.89 12.50 -19.51
C ILE A 411 -6.57 11.21 -19.04
N ILE A 412 -6.11 10.04 -19.54
CA ILE A 412 -6.64 8.73 -19.12
C ILE A 412 -6.44 8.54 -17.62
N ALA A 413 -5.26 8.86 -17.10
CA ALA A 413 -4.92 8.74 -15.68
C ALA A 413 -5.80 9.65 -14.81
N PHE A 414 -6.03 10.90 -15.21
CA PHE A 414 -6.91 11.81 -14.48
C PHE A 414 -8.36 11.31 -14.46
N ILE A 415 -8.89 10.84 -15.58
CA ILE A 415 -10.24 10.27 -15.64
C ILE A 415 -10.33 9.02 -14.74
N ALA A 416 -9.36 8.11 -14.84
CA ALA A 416 -9.31 6.87 -14.05
C ALA A 416 -9.12 7.13 -12.55
N ALA A 417 -8.55 8.28 -12.16
CA ALA A 417 -8.36 8.67 -10.77
C ALA A 417 -9.64 9.20 -10.10
N THR A 418 -10.73 9.32 -10.87
CA THR A 418 -12.03 9.81 -10.40
C THR A 418 -13.10 8.72 -10.46
N PRO A 419 -14.21 8.84 -9.70
CA PRO A 419 -15.28 7.87 -9.75
C PRO A 419 -16.15 7.95 -11.03
N ILE A 420 -15.72 8.68 -12.08
CA ILE A 420 -16.50 8.86 -13.31
C ILE A 420 -16.89 7.51 -13.92
N LEU A 421 -15.92 6.60 -14.10
CA LEU A 421 -16.19 5.27 -14.66
C LEU A 421 -17.19 4.46 -13.81
N LYS A 422 -17.09 4.59 -12.48
CA LYS A 422 -18.04 3.95 -11.55
C LYS A 422 -19.44 4.55 -11.65
N ARG A 423 -19.56 5.88 -11.80
CA ARG A 423 -20.85 6.56 -11.97
C ARG A 423 -21.51 6.18 -13.28
N VAL A 424 -20.75 6.16 -14.37
CA VAL A 424 -21.24 5.71 -15.68
C VAL A 424 -21.78 4.28 -15.57
N LYS A 425 -21.03 3.36 -14.94
CA LYS A 425 -21.50 2.00 -14.68
C LYS A 425 -22.83 1.98 -13.91
N ASN A 426 -22.92 2.71 -12.80
CA ASN A 426 -24.14 2.72 -11.96
C ASN A 426 -25.36 3.27 -12.72
N ILE A 427 -25.18 4.28 -13.57
CA ILE A 427 -26.27 4.85 -14.39
C ILE A 427 -26.74 3.83 -15.42
N LEU A 428 -25.81 3.12 -16.06
CA LEU A 428 -26.13 2.10 -17.06
C LEU A 428 -26.80 0.86 -16.44
N GLU A 429 -26.48 0.51 -15.19
CA GLU A 429 -27.17 -0.58 -14.45
C GLU A 429 -28.62 -0.24 -14.09
N LEU A 430 -29.00 1.05 -14.05
CA LEU A 430 -30.37 1.51 -13.83
C LEU A 430 -31.17 1.64 -15.14
N ALA A 431 -30.53 1.43 -16.30
CA ALA A 431 -31.16 1.56 -17.61
C ALA A 431 -32.00 0.32 -17.99
N PRO A 432 -32.90 0.41 -18.98
CA PRO A 432 -33.77 -0.71 -19.41
C PRO A 432 -33.01 -2.00 -19.75
N LYS A 433 -33.69 -3.15 -19.67
CA LYS A 433 -33.09 -4.50 -19.84
C LYS A 433 -32.25 -4.67 -21.13
N THR A 434 -32.59 -3.97 -22.21
CA THR A 434 -31.80 -3.95 -23.46
C THR A 434 -30.38 -3.39 -23.27
N TYR A 435 -30.20 -2.36 -22.44
CA TYR A 435 -28.88 -1.81 -22.10
C TYR A 435 -28.10 -2.75 -21.18
N THR A 436 -28.78 -3.47 -20.29
CA THR A 436 -28.11 -4.48 -19.44
C THR A 436 -27.56 -5.65 -20.26
N PHE A 437 -28.22 -6.04 -21.36
CA PHE A 437 -27.68 -7.06 -22.29
C PHE A 437 -26.45 -6.55 -23.04
N GLY A 438 -26.49 -5.32 -23.57
CA GLY A 438 -25.32 -4.69 -24.19
C GLY A 438 -24.11 -4.62 -23.24
N MET A 439 -24.34 -4.30 -21.97
CA MET A 439 -23.28 -4.30 -20.95
C MET A 439 -22.71 -5.70 -20.65
N GLN A 440 -23.53 -6.75 -20.71
CA GLN A 440 -23.07 -8.12 -20.52
C GLN A 440 -22.10 -8.58 -21.62
N VAL A 441 -22.18 -7.98 -22.82
CA VAL A 441 -21.26 -8.26 -23.93
C VAL A 441 -20.07 -7.29 -23.96
N VAL A 442 -20.34 -5.98 -23.83
CA VAL A 442 -19.31 -4.93 -23.91
C VAL A 442 -18.29 -5.05 -22.78
N ARG A 443 -18.74 -5.40 -21.57
CA ARG A 443 -17.84 -5.47 -20.40
C ARG A 443 -16.78 -6.57 -20.52
N PRO A 444 -17.12 -7.83 -20.85
CA PRO A 444 -16.11 -8.85 -21.14
C PRO A 444 -15.17 -8.46 -22.27
N ILE A 445 -15.66 -7.87 -23.36
CA ILE A 445 -14.83 -7.41 -24.48
C ILE A 445 -13.83 -6.35 -24.00
N LEU A 446 -14.30 -5.33 -23.27
CA LEU A 446 -13.43 -4.29 -22.72
C LEU A 446 -12.35 -4.87 -21.79
N LEU A 447 -12.72 -5.79 -20.90
CA LEU A 447 -11.77 -6.43 -19.99
C LEU A 447 -10.77 -7.29 -20.75
N LEU A 448 -11.21 -8.03 -21.77
CA LEU A 448 -10.33 -8.82 -22.63
C LEU A 448 -9.35 -7.90 -23.38
N THR A 449 -9.83 -6.80 -23.94
CA THR A 449 -8.98 -5.79 -24.60
C THR A 449 -7.97 -5.20 -23.62
N LEU A 450 -8.38 -4.79 -22.42
CA LEU A 450 -7.48 -4.29 -21.39
C LEU A 450 -6.44 -5.33 -20.98
N PHE A 451 -6.85 -6.59 -20.84
CA PHE A 451 -5.95 -7.70 -20.54
C PHE A 451 -4.94 -7.89 -21.66
N MET A 452 -5.39 -8.01 -22.91
CA MET A 452 -4.51 -8.19 -24.08
C MET A 452 -3.52 -7.02 -24.24
N LEU A 453 -3.98 -5.77 -24.11
CA LEU A 453 -3.09 -4.61 -24.12
C LEU A 453 -2.06 -4.68 -22.98
N SER A 454 -2.47 -5.08 -21.77
CA SER A 454 -1.54 -5.25 -20.65
C SER A 454 -0.49 -6.31 -20.94
N ILE A 455 -0.86 -7.43 -21.58
CA ILE A 455 0.09 -8.48 -21.99
C ILE A 455 1.04 -7.96 -23.08
N MET A 456 0.53 -7.25 -24.09
CA MET A 456 1.38 -6.67 -25.15
C MET A 456 2.44 -5.72 -24.58
N TYR A 457 2.05 -4.84 -23.66
CA TYR A 457 3.00 -3.96 -22.96
C TYR A 457 3.97 -4.74 -22.07
N LEU A 458 3.50 -5.79 -21.39
CA LEU A 458 4.36 -6.60 -20.52
C LEU A 458 5.44 -7.37 -21.30
N VAL A 459 5.13 -7.82 -22.51
CA VAL A 459 6.09 -8.51 -23.38
C VAL A 459 7.07 -7.53 -24.04
N ASN A 460 6.61 -6.34 -24.43
CA ASN A 460 7.43 -5.36 -25.15
C ASN A 460 8.21 -4.39 -24.25
N SER A 461 7.81 -4.21 -22.99
CA SER A 461 8.43 -3.25 -22.07
C SER A 461 9.37 -3.95 -21.09
N THR A 462 10.61 -3.47 -21.00
CA THR A 462 11.53 -3.82 -19.91
C THR A 462 11.28 -3.01 -18.64
N TYR A 463 10.51 -1.91 -18.72
CA TYR A 463 10.16 -1.05 -17.59
C TYR A 463 8.91 -1.57 -16.87
N ASN A 464 9.12 -2.31 -15.78
CA ASN A 464 8.06 -2.81 -14.90
C ASN A 464 8.47 -2.76 -13.41
N PRO A 465 8.97 -1.62 -12.90
CA PRO A 465 9.32 -1.50 -11.48
C PRO A 465 8.07 -1.51 -10.63
N PHE A 466 8.14 -2.03 -9.40
CA PHE A 466 7.09 -1.86 -8.40
C PHE A 466 7.53 -0.82 -7.38
N ILE A 467 6.79 0.29 -7.25
CA ILE A 467 7.22 1.45 -6.47
C ILE A 467 7.53 1.13 -5.02
N TYR A 468 6.83 0.15 -4.44
CA TYR A 468 7.00 -0.23 -3.05
C TYR A 468 8.35 -0.92 -2.78
N PHE A 469 9.04 -1.43 -3.80
CA PHE A 469 10.40 -1.97 -3.65
C PHE A 469 11.47 -0.89 -3.49
N ARG A 470 11.12 0.41 -3.66
CA ARG A 470 12.04 1.52 -3.36
C ARG A 470 12.09 1.89 -1.87
N PHE A 471 11.20 1.36 -1.03
CA PHE A 471 10.95 1.86 0.34
C PHE A 471 11.28 0.85 1.45
#